data_AF-A0A813Q5V7-F1
#
_entry.id   AF-A0A813Q5V7-F1
#
_cell.length_a   1.000
_cell.length_b   1.000
_cell.length_c   1.000
_cell.angle_alpha   90.00
_cell.angle_beta   90.00
_cell.angle_gamma   90.00
#
_symmetry.space_group_name_H-M   'P 1'
#
loop_
_entity.id
_entity.type
_entity.pdbx_description
1 polymer ?
#
loop_
_entity_poly.entity_id
_entity_poly.type
_entity_poly.pdbx_seq_one_letter_code
_entity_poly.pdbx_strand_id
1 'polypeptide(L)'
;MHRNTFNAIGGLIDFCIVGSGDLHFAYALLGRVEETFPRGLHRDYRMQVSNWGDGVARAAGNGTFVGYVDVNLYHRWHGSRANRNYTSRLSILSQYQFSPRKDLERNKRTGVLYLRDKRLFDLQSRGARIEDLEQAIVGYFISRDEDSIRVRRRVVVPKYPSQPVTLRRRRHRVVRPVTRYRPPPILKAPPIPRYYTRHSRFY
;
A
#
# COMPACT_ATOMS: atom_id res chain seq x y z
N MET A 1 -12.60 -8.48 21.47
CA MET A 1 -11.22 -8.47 22.02
C MET A 1 -11.18 -7.54 23.22
N HIS A 2 -10.71 -8.01 24.38
CA HIS A 2 -10.55 -7.17 25.57
C HIS A 2 -9.34 -6.23 25.41
N ARG A 3 -9.38 -5.04 26.04
CA ARG A 3 -8.28 -4.05 26.00
C ARG A 3 -6.95 -4.63 26.50
N ASN A 4 -6.97 -5.49 27.50
CA ASN A 4 -5.77 -6.13 28.03
C ASN A 4 -5.10 -7.03 26.98
N THR A 5 -5.90 -7.83 26.28
CA THR A 5 -5.42 -8.67 25.17
C THR A 5 -4.87 -7.81 24.04
N PHE A 6 -5.57 -6.74 23.66
CA PHE A 6 -5.12 -5.80 22.63
C PHE A 6 -3.74 -5.21 22.95
N ASN A 7 -3.54 -4.75 24.19
CA ASN A 7 -2.27 -4.21 24.63
C ASN A 7 -1.17 -5.29 24.69
N ALA A 8 -1.50 -6.50 25.14
CA ALA A 8 -0.55 -7.62 25.25
C ALA A 8 0.00 -8.08 23.89
N ILE A 9 -0.80 -8.02 22.82
CA ILE A 9 -0.34 -8.33 21.45
C ILE A 9 0.37 -7.15 20.77
N GLY A 10 0.50 -6.00 21.44
CA GLY A 10 1.11 -4.79 20.88
C GLY A 10 0.19 -3.99 19.94
N GLY A 11 -1.13 -4.18 20.04
CA GLY A 11 -2.13 -3.57 19.18
C GLY A 11 -2.32 -4.27 17.84
N LEU A 12 -2.99 -3.59 16.89
CA LEU A 12 -3.15 -4.08 15.52
C LEU A 12 -1.98 -3.61 14.65
N ILE A 13 -1.62 -4.43 13.66
CA ILE A 13 -0.62 -4.09 12.65
C ILE A 13 -1.03 -2.87 11.83
N ASP A 14 -0.14 -1.88 11.78
CA ASP A 14 -0.32 -0.60 11.07
C ASP A 14 0.56 -0.49 9.80
N PHE A 15 1.48 -1.44 9.60
CA PHE A 15 2.42 -1.44 8.47
C PHE A 15 1.92 -2.19 7.23
N CYS A 16 0.69 -2.70 7.24
CA CYS A 16 0.05 -3.37 6.10
C CYS A 16 -0.55 -2.36 5.11
N ILE A 17 0.32 -1.56 4.47
CA ILE A 17 -0.06 -0.35 3.72
C ILE A 17 -0.90 -0.56 2.44
N VAL A 18 -1.06 -1.81 1.97
CA VAL A 18 -1.97 -2.16 0.86
C VAL A 18 -3.15 -3.03 1.32
N GLY A 19 -3.30 -3.26 2.63
CA GLY A 19 -4.28 -4.15 3.26
C GLY A 19 -3.69 -5.51 3.68
N SER A 20 -4.57 -6.50 3.89
CA SER A 20 -4.26 -7.86 4.38
C SER A 20 -4.01 -8.00 5.87
N GLY A 21 -4.17 -6.93 6.66
CA GLY A 21 -3.99 -7.00 8.11
C GLY A 21 -5.03 -7.90 8.79
N ASP A 22 -6.25 -7.92 8.27
CA ASP A 22 -7.34 -8.82 8.65
C ASP A 22 -7.02 -10.29 8.34
N LEU A 23 -6.49 -10.57 7.15
CA LEU A 23 -6.05 -11.92 6.77
C LEU A 23 -4.93 -12.42 7.68
N HIS A 24 -3.91 -11.59 7.92
CA HIS A 24 -2.81 -11.90 8.83
C HIS A 24 -3.34 -12.16 10.24
N PHE A 25 -4.27 -11.32 10.71
CA PHE A 25 -4.87 -11.50 12.03
C PHE A 25 -5.62 -12.83 12.13
N ALA A 26 -6.46 -13.17 11.15
CA ALA A 26 -7.23 -14.41 11.14
C ALA A 26 -6.33 -15.65 11.17
N TYR A 27 -5.25 -15.67 10.38
CA TYR A 27 -4.31 -16.79 10.38
C TYR A 27 -3.40 -16.81 11.62
N ALA A 28 -3.07 -15.65 12.17
CA ALA A 28 -2.32 -15.55 13.41
C ALA A 28 -3.09 -16.10 14.62
N LEU A 29 -4.42 -15.95 14.66
CA LEU A 29 -5.25 -16.58 15.69
C LEU A 29 -5.04 -18.11 15.73
N LEU A 30 -4.75 -18.72 14.58
CA LEU A 30 -4.52 -20.16 14.43
C LEU A 30 -3.05 -20.56 14.56
N GLY A 31 -2.13 -19.62 14.80
CA GLY A 31 -0.68 -19.88 14.78
C GLY A 31 -0.13 -20.22 13.40
N ARG A 32 -0.79 -19.76 12.33
CA ARG A 32 -0.50 -20.12 10.92
C ARG A 32 -0.20 -18.90 10.05
N VAL A 33 0.28 -17.82 10.65
CA VAL A 33 0.41 -16.52 9.96
C VAL A 33 1.32 -16.58 8.73
N GLU A 34 2.31 -17.48 8.67
CA GLU A 34 3.22 -17.55 7.53
C GLU A 34 2.56 -18.02 6.23
N GLU A 35 1.41 -18.69 6.33
CA GLU A 35 0.65 -19.15 5.16
C GLU A 35 0.04 -17.99 4.37
N THR A 36 -0.02 -16.79 4.95
CA THR A 36 -0.52 -15.60 4.27
C THR A 36 0.54 -14.91 3.41
N PHE A 37 1.80 -15.38 3.45
CA PHE A 37 2.92 -14.70 2.80
C PHE A 37 3.05 -15.11 1.33
N PRO A 38 2.80 -14.21 0.37
CA PRO A 38 3.18 -14.47 -1.00
C PRO A 38 4.70 -14.58 -1.13
N ARG A 39 5.12 -15.30 -2.17
CA ARG A 39 6.52 -15.43 -2.54
C ARG A 39 7.13 -14.06 -2.83
N GLY A 40 8.35 -13.84 -2.34
CA GLY A 40 9.13 -12.64 -2.66
C GLY A 40 8.94 -11.45 -1.74
N LEU A 41 8.09 -11.54 -0.70
CA LEU A 41 8.01 -10.49 0.33
C LEU A 41 9.37 -10.24 0.97
N HIS A 42 9.67 -8.98 1.29
CA HIS A 42 10.90 -8.63 2.00
C HIS A 42 10.96 -9.32 3.36
N ARG A 43 12.15 -9.77 3.79
CA ARG A 43 12.33 -10.49 5.06
C ARG A 43 11.82 -9.72 6.27
N ASP A 44 12.06 -8.40 6.31
CA ASP A 44 11.66 -7.54 7.43
C ASP A 44 10.13 -7.53 7.60
N TYR A 45 9.38 -7.55 6.49
CA TYR A 45 7.92 -7.64 6.53
C TYR A 45 7.49 -8.98 7.12
N ARG A 46 8.04 -10.10 6.63
CA ARG A 46 7.70 -11.45 7.12
C ARG A 46 8.00 -11.58 8.62
N MET A 47 9.20 -11.21 9.05
CA MET A 47 9.59 -11.27 10.46
C MET A 47 8.68 -10.41 11.33
N GLN A 48 8.32 -9.20 10.89
CA GLN A 48 7.46 -8.33 11.69
C GLN A 48 6.03 -8.88 11.80
N VAL A 49 5.48 -9.46 10.73
CA VAL A 49 4.17 -10.13 10.79
C VAL A 49 4.23 -11.39 11.65
N SER A 50 5.25 -12.24 11.48
CA SER A 50 5.43 -13.46 12.29
C SER A 50 5.55 -13.12 13.78
N ASN A 51 6.44 -12.20 14.15
CA ASN A 51 6.65 -11.83 15.56
C ASN A 51 5.37 -11.29 16.22
N TRP A 52 4.60 -10.46 15.50
CA TRP A 52 3.30 -9.99 15.98
C TRP A 52 2.29 -11.14 16.04
N GLY A 53 2.26 -11.98 15.01
CA GLY A 53 1.37 -13.13 14.90
C GLY A 53 1.58 -14.15 16.02
N ASP A 54 2.81 -14.39 16.46
CA ASP A 54 3.11 -15.25 17.60
C ASP A 54 2.48 -14.74 18.89
N GLY A 55 2.43 -13.41 19.07
CA GLY A 55 1.75 -12.78 20.19
C GLY A 55 0.24 -13.02 20.14
N VAL A 56 -0.36 -12.88 18.96
CA VAL A 56 -1.78 -13.18 18.72
C VAL A 56 -2.08 -14.65 18.95
N ALA A 57 -1.26 -15.56 18.44
CA ALA A 57 -1.42 -17.00 18.56
C ALA A 57 -1.41 -17.44 20.04
N ARG A 58 -0.44 -16.94 20.83
CA ARG A 58 -0.40 -17.16 22.29
C ARG A 58 -1.67 -16.65 22.98
N ALA A 59 -2.12 -15.44 22.65
CA ALA A 59 -3.31 -14.86 23.25
C ALA A 59 -4.60 -15.62 22.88
N ALA A 60 -4.65 -16.21 21.69
CA ALA A 60 -5.77 -16.98 21.19
C ALA A 60 -5.72 -18.48 21.54
N GLY A 61 -4.66 -18.95 22.22
CA GLY A 61 -4.45 -20.38 22.45
C GLY A 61 -4.33 -21.18 21.15
N ASN A 62 -3.75 -20.60 20.10
CA ASN A 62 -3.73 -21.15 18.74
C ASN A 62 -5.15 -21.51 18.21
N GLY A 63 -6.15 -20.72 18.59
CA GLY A 63 -7.53 -20.86 18.14
C GLY A 63 -8.48 -21.42 19.21
N THR A 64 -7.97 -22.01 20.28
CA THR A 64 -8.81 -22.61 21.34
C THR A 64 -9.61 -21.58 22.14
N PHE A 65 -9.17 -20.32 22.16
CA PHE A 65 -9.80 -19.23 22.90
C PHE A 65 -10.50 -18.21 21.99
N VAL A 66 -10.84 -18.61 20.77
CA VAL A 66 -11.58 -17.78 19.81
C VAL A 66 -13.06 -18.10 19.90
N GLY A 67 -13.83 -17.20 20.51
CA GLY A 67 -15.28 -17.21 20.47
C GLY A 67 -15.85 -16.41 19.28
N TYR A 68 -17.16 -16.47 19.11
CA TYR A 68 -17.91 -15.64 18.16
C TYR A 68 -19.15 -15.05 18.83
N VAL A 69 -19.74 -14.03 18.19
CA VAL A 69 -21.03 -13.48 18.59
C VAL A 69 -22.02 -13.81 17.48
N ASP A 70 -23.17 -14.35 17.84
CA ASP A 70 -24.23 -14.65 16.89
C ASP A 70 -24.96 -13.37 16.47
N VAL A 71 -24.54 -12.80 15.34
CA VAL A 71 -25.09 -11.55 14.78
C VAL A 71 -25.12 -11.59 13.26
N ASN A 72 -26.04 -10.81 12.68
CA ASN A 72 -26.10 -10.61 11.24
C ASN A 72 -25.07 -9.57 10.79
N LEU A 73 -24.20 -9.95 9.84
CA LEU A 73 -23.25 -9.05 9.19
C LEU A 73 -23.79 -8.58 7.84
N TYR A 74 -24.11 -7.29 7.74
CA TYR A 74 -24.55 -6.67 6.49
C TYR A 74 -23.35 -6.08 5.73
N HIS A 75 -23.01 -6.69 4.61
CA HIS A 75 -21.95 -6.21 3.73
C HIS A 75 -22.52 -5.30 2.64
N ARG A 76 -22.52 -3.98 2.90
CA ARG A 76 -22.96 -2.97 1.91
C ARG A 76 -22.03 -2.95 0.70
N TRP A 77 -22.57 -2.61 -0.47
CA TRP A 77 -21.80 -2.53 -1.71
C TRP A 77 -20.66 -1.51 -1.59
N HIS A 78 -19.45 -1.92 -1.98
CA HIS A 78 -18.25 -1.08 -2.04
C HIS A 78 -17.38 -1.57 -3.21
N GLY A 79 -17.96 -1.57 -4.41
CA GLY A 79 -17.30 -2.00 -5.62
C GLY A 79 -17.19 -3.52 -5.78
N SER A 80 -16.79 -3.92 -6.99
CA SER A 80 -16.75 -5.32 -7.39
C SER A 80 -15.63 -6.08 -6.67
N ARG A 81 -15.90 -7.33 -6.29
CA ARG A 81 -14.88 -8.22 -5.68
C ARG A 81 -13.63 -8.37 -6.55
N ALA A 82 -13.79 -8.37 -7.88
CA ALA A 82 -12.69 -8.46 -8.84
C ALA A 82 -11.71 -7.28 -8.71
N ASN A 83 -12.23 -6.05 -8.59
CA ASN A 83 -11.39 -4.84 -8.49
C ASN A 83 -10.66 -4.72 -7.15
N ARG A 84 -11.10 -5.46 -6.12
CA ARG A 84 -10.44 -5.44 -4.81
C ARG A 84 -9.06 -6.10 -4.84
N ASN A 85 -8.74 -6.94 -5.83
CA ASN A 85 -7.39 -7.50 -6.01
C ASN A 85 -6.80 -8.14 -4.73
N TYR A 86 -7.61 -8.89 -3.95
CA TYR A 86 -7.17 -9.51 -2.68
C TYR A 86 -5.96 -10.43 -2.85
N THR A 87 -5.88 -11.15 -3.98
CA THR A 87 -4.83 -12.13 -4.25
C THR A 87 -3.53 -11.50 -4.78
N SER A 88 -3.60 -10.38 -5.49
CA SER A 88 -2.46 -9.77 -6.16
C SER A 88 -1.89 -8.54 -5.46
N ARG A 89 -2.64 -7.83 -4.60
CA ARG A 89 -2.18 -6.57 -3.97
C ARG A 89 -0.82 -6.66 -3.26
N LEU A 90 -0.54 -7.79 -2.60
CA LEU A 90 0.71 -7.98 -1.87
C LEU A 90 1.91 -8.18 -2.82
N SER A 91 1.68 -8.41 -4.11
CA SER A 91 2.74 -8.43 -5.12
C SER A 91 3.39 -7.05 -5.27
N ILE A 92 2.67 -5.95 -5.00
CA ILE A 92 3.24 -4.59 -4.97
C ILE A 92 4.38 -4.54 -3.94
N LEU A 93 4.12 -5.02 -2.72
CA LEU A 93 5.13 -5.03 -1.66
C LEU A 93 6.33 -5.91 -2.01
N SER A 94 6.09 -7.05 -2.67
CA SER A 94 7.14 -7.97 -3.10
C SER A 94 7.97 -7.39 -4.25
N GLN A 95 7.34 -6.79 -5.25
CA GLN A 95 7.99 -6.18 -6.41
C GLN A 95 8.95 -5.05 -6.00
N TYR A 96 8.49 -4.18 -5.10
CA TYR A 96 9.27 -3.04 -4.62
C TYR A 96 10.12 -3.35 -3.39
N GLN A 97 10.19 -4.62 -2.95
CA GLN A 97 10.98 -5.05 -1.79
C GLN A 97 10.71 -4.18 -0.54
N PHE A 98 9.44 -3.92 -0.28
CA PHE A 98 9.00 -3.04 0.81
C PHE A 98 9.44 -3.57 2.18
N SER A 99 10.18 -2.76 2.93
CA SER A 99 10.55 -3.03 4.31
C SER A 99 9.85 -2.03 5.23
N PRO A 100 8.86 -2.45 6.05
CA PRO A 100 8.21 -1.57 7.02
C PRO A 100 9.21 -0.81 7.90
N ARG A 101 10.28 -1.48 8.34
CA ARG A 101 11.31 -0.92 9.22
C ARG A 101 12.08 0.24 8.58
N LYS A 102 12.25 0.21 7.27
CA LYS A 102 13.12 1.16 6.57
C LYS A 102 12.36 2.15 5.71
N ASP A 103 11.16 1.78 5.28
CA ASP A 103 10.37 2.52 4.31
C ASP A 103 9.18 3.24 4.96
N LEU A 104 8.84 2.92 6.21
CA LEU A 104 7.88 3.69 7.01
C LEU A 104 8.55 4.54 8.07
N GLU A 105 7.93 5.68 8.34
CA GLU A 105 8.26 6.56 9.44
C GLU A 105 6.98 7.00 10.15
N ARG A 106 6.98 6.93 11.47
CA ARG A 106 5.85 7.35 12.29
C ARG A 106 6.11 8.73 12.85
N ASN A 107 5.20 9.66 12.60
CA ASN A 107 5.24 10.95 13.27
C ASN A 107 4.94 10.75 14.76
N LYS A 108 5.89 11.11 15.62
CA LYS A 108 5.80 10.87 17.08
C LYS A 108 4.68 11.67 17.75
N ARG A 109 4.26 12.80 17.17
CA ARG A 109 3.21 13.67 17.73
C ARG A 109 1.82 13.23 17.31
N THR A 110 1.63 12.92 16.02
CA THR A 110 0.30 12.59 15.46
C THR A 110 0.03 11.10 15.37
N GLY A 111 1.07 10.27 15.40
CA GLY A 111 0.98 8.83 15.17
C GLY A 111 0.75 8.43 13.71
N VAL A 112 0.69 9.38 12.78
CA VAL A 112 0.50 9.11 11.35
C VAL A 112 1.76 8.46 10.78
N LEU A 113 1.57 7.42 9.97
CA LEU A 113 2.63 6.75 9.22
C LEU A 113 2.82 7.44 7.86
N TYR A 114 4.07 7.64 7.50
CA TYR A 114 4.50 8.18 6.21
C TYR A 114 5.42 7.17 5.54
N LEU A 115 5.39 7.12 4.21
CA LEU A 115 6.53 6.58 3.47
C LEU A 115 7.72 7.52 3.70
N ARG A 116 8.87 6.95 4.08
CA ARG A 116 10.06 7.73 4.45
C ARG A 116 10.49 8.64 3.29
N ASP A 117 10.88 9.88 3.63
CA ASP A 117 11.15 10.95 2.67
C ASP A 117 12.19 10.55 1.60
N LYS A 118 11.84 10.84 0.35
CA LYS A 118 12.65 10.70 -0.88
C LYS A 118 14.01 11.41 -0.77
N ARG A 119 14.09 12.50 0.01
CA ARG A 119 15.25 13.40 0.16
C ARG A 119 16.26 12.94 1.22
N LEU A 120 15.91 11.98 2.06
CA LEU A 120 16.82 11.40 3.07
C LEU A 120 17.73 10.31 2.48
N PHE A 121 17.66 10.06 1.18
CA PHE A 121 18.47 9.07 0.48
C PHE A 121 19.38 9.75 -0.55
N ASP A 122 20.68 9.86 -0.23
CA ASP A 122 21.74 10.29 -1.17
C ASP A 122 21.97 9.32 -2.34
N LEU A 123 21.34 8.14 -2.29
CA LEU A 123 21.38 7.17 -3.38
C LEU A 123 20.16 7.37 -4.27
N GLN A 124 20.38 8.02 -5.43
CA GLN A 124 19.38 8.24 -6.49
C GLN A 124 18.48 7.01 -6.76
N SER A 125 19.03 5.81 -6.62
CA SER A 125 18.32 4.53 -6.86
C SER A 125 17.23 4.20 -5.82
N ARG A 126 17.38 4.61 -4.56
CA ARG A 126 16.42 4.24 -3.49
C ARG A 126 15.25 5.21 -3.40
N GLY A 127 15.49 6.50 -3.63
CA GLY A 127 14.44 7.51 -3.74
C GLY A 127 13.46 7.20 -4.86
N ALA A 128 13.97 6.86 -6.05
CA ALA A 128 13.16 6.45 -7.20
C ALA A 128 12.26 5.23 -6.89
N ARG A 129 12.79 4.21 -6.21
CA ARG A 129 12.01 3.03 -5.82
C ARG A 129 10.86 3.37 -4.86
N ILE A 130 11.06 4.27 -3.89
CA ILE A 130 9.99 4.68 -2.95
C ILE A 130 8.90 5.45 -3.69
N GLU A 131 9.27 6.29 -4.64
CA GLU A 131 8.31 6.99 -5.50
C GLU A 131 7.51 6.03 -6.37
N ASP A 132 8.16 5.05 -7.01
CA ASP A 132 7.45 4.04 -7.79
C ASP A 132 6.51 3.19 -6.92
N LEU A 133 6.92 2.86 -5.69
CA LEU A 133 6.07 2.16 -4.72
C LEU A 133 4.84 3.01 -4.36
N GLU A 134 5.03 4.29 -4.05
CA GLU A 134 3.95 5.23 -3.75
C GLU A 134 2.94 5.29 -4.92
N GLN A 135 3.42 5.45 -6.15
CA GLN A 135 2.57 5.47 -7.34
C GLN A 135 1.83 4.14 -7.54
N ALA A 136 2.48 3.00 -7.31
CA ALA A 136 1.83 1.69 -7.39
C ALA A 136 0.72 1.52 -6.35
N ILE A 137 0.94 2.02 -5.12
CA ILE A 137 -0.07 2.00 -4.05
C ILE A 137 -1.26 2.90 -4.42
N VAL A 138 -1.01 4.13 -4.86
CA VAL A 138 -2.04 5.08 -5.29
C VAL A 138 -2.84 4.48 -6.45
N GLY A 139 -2.15 3.95 -7.47
CA GLY A 139 -2.78 3.30 -8.62
C GLY A 139 -3.65 2.11 -8.21
N TYR A 140 -3.20 1.30 -7.25
CA TYR A 140 -4.00 0.22 -6.68
C TYR A 140 -5.27 0.74 -6.02
N PHE A 141 -5.19 1.73 -5.13
CA PHE A 141 -6.39 2.26 -4.46
C PHE A 141 -7.37 2.91 -5.45
N ILE A 142 -6.89 3.64 -6.46
CA ILE A 142 -7.73 4.18 -7.53
C ILE A 142 -8.43 3.05 -8.31
N SER A 143 -7.71 1.97 -8.62
CA SER A 143 -8.26 0.84 -9.40
C SER A 143 -9.37 0.05 -8.68
N ARG A 144 -9.48 0.18 -7.35
CA ARG A 144 -10.50 -0.55 -6.58
C ARG A 144 -11.91 -0.07 -6.89
N ASP A 145 -12.08 1.19 -7.28
CA ASP A 145 -13.35 1.75 -7.75
C ASP A 145 -14.50 1.52 -6.74
N GLU A 146 -14.21 1.64 -5.44
CA GLU A 146 -15.11 1.15 -4.36
C GLU A 146 -16.35 2.03 -4.18
N ASP A 147 -16.21 3.32 -4.42
CA ASP A 147 -17.30 4.32 -4.37
C ASP A 147 -17.89 4.61 -5.77
N SER A 148 -17.56 3.71 -6.70
CA SER A 148 -17.91 3.60 -8.12
C SER A 148 -19.39 3.43 -8.50
N ILE A 149 -20.37 4.29 -8.15
CA ILE A 149 -21.77 4.09 -8.61
C ILE A 149 -21.96 4.47 -10.10
N ARG A 150 -20.90 4.89 -10.80
CA ARG A 150 -21.01 5.34 -12.19
C ARG A 150 -21.45 4.20 -13.11
N VAL A 151 -22.66 4.32 -13.68
CA VAL A 151 -23.07 3.63 -14.91
C VAL A 151 -21.97 3.87 -15.93
N ARG A 152 -21.25 2.81 -16.28
CA ARG A 152 -19.98 2.87 -17.00
C ARG A 152 -20.14 3.61 -18.33
N ARG A 153 -19.57 4.80 -18.47
CA ARG A 153 -18.90 5.17 -19.72
C ARG A 153 -17.51 4.57 -19.68
N ARG A 154 -17.18 3.71 -20.66
CA ARG A 154 -15.87 3.04 -20.76
C ARG A 154 -14.76 4.08 -20.70
N VAL A 155 -14.04 4.13 -19.58
CA VAL A 155 -12.71 4.75 -19.53
C VAL A 155 -11.71 3.62 -19.70
N VAL A 156 -10.93 3.69 -20.76
CA VAL A 156 -9.83 2.76 -21.04
C VAL A 156 -8.68 3.13 -20.12
N VAL A 157 -8.43 2.31 -19.10
CA VAL A 157 -7.21 2.40 -18.27
C VAL A 157 -6.07 1.70 -19.01
N PRO A 158 -4.88 2.32 -19.16
CA PRO A 158 -3.75 1.66 -19.81
C PRO A 158 -3.35 0.40 -19.05
N LYS A 159 -3.28 -0.74 -19.75
CA LYS A 159 -2.65 -1.96 -19.21
C LYS A 159 -1.14 -1.72 -19.12
N TYR A 160 -0.59 -1.73 -17.91
CA TYR A 160 0.87 -1.84 -17.76
C TYR A 160 1.31 -3.26 -18.11
N PRO A 161 2.32 -3.43 -18.98
CA PRO A 161 2.81 -4.75 -19.33
C PRO A 161 3.51 -5.37 -18.12
N SER A 162 3.05 -6.56 -17.72
CA SER A 162 3.76 -7.47 -16.84
C SER A 162 4.96 -8.04 -17.60
N GLN A 163 6.07 -7.30 -17.63
CA GLN A 163 7.36 -7.88 -17.99
C GLN A 163 8.29 -7.87 -16.77
N PRO A 164 8.96 -9.00 -16.46
CA PRO A 164 10.02 -9.00 -15.47
C PRO A 164 11.18 -8.14 -15.98
N VAL A 165 11.57 -7.13 -15.22
CA VAL A 165 12.78 -6.35 -15.50
C VAL A 165 13.99 -7.24 -15.22
N THR A 166 14.47 -7.94 -16.23
CA THR A 166 15.81 -8.55 -16.18
C THR A 166 16.86 -7.45 -16.21
N LEU A 167 17.54 -7.23 -15.08
CA LEU A 167 18.75 -6.41 -14.98
C LEU A 167 19.88 -7.09 -15.78
N ARG A 168 19.91 -6.86 -17.10
CA ARG A 168 21.07 -7.20 -17.94
C ARG A 168 22.20 -6.22 -17.61
N ARG A 169 23.28 -6.70 -16.98
CA ARG A 169 24.55 -5.99 -16.89
C ARG A 169 25.08 -5.72 -18.31
N ARG A 170 24.83 -4.52 -18.84
CA ARG A 170 25.56 -4.01 -20.01
C ARG A 170 26.89 -3.44 -19.53
N ARG A 171 27.98 -4.15 -19.82
CA ARG A 171 29.31 -3.53 -19.93
C ARG A 171 29.28 -2.64 -21.17
N HIS A 172 29.62 -1.36 -21.07
CA HIS A 172 30.25 -0.57 -22.14
C HIS A 172 30.86 0.69 -21.53
N ARG A 173 32.17 0.87 -21.68
CA ARG A 173 32.88 1.47 -22.83
C ARG A 173 32.75 3.00 -22.77
N VAL A 174 33.88 3.63 -22.48
CA VAL A 174 34.05 5.08 -22.33
C VAL A 174 33.59 5.78 -23.61
N VAL A 175 32.65 6.71 -23.50
CA VAL A 175 32.22 7.61 -24.58
C VAL A 175 32.45 9.05 -24.10
N ARG A 176 33.11 9.83 -24.96
CA ARG A 176 33.52 11.23 -24.78
C ARG A 176 32.33 12.20 -24.63
N PRO A 177 32.52 13.41 -24.07
CA PRO A 177 31.42 14.29 -23.68
C PRO A 177 30.84 15.04 -24.88
N VAL A 178 29.51 15.08 -24.98
CA VAL A 178 28.78 15.89 -25.96
C VAL A 178 27.91 16.92 -25.23
N THR A 179 28.29 18.17 -25.44
CA THR A 179 27.61 19.48 -25.35
C THR A 179 26.17 19.60 -24.82
N ARG A 180 26.04 20.51 -23.82
CA ARG A 180 24.94 21.45 -23.45
C ARG A 180 23.49 21.05 -23.79
N TYR A 181 22.74 20.69 -22.75
CA TYR A 181 21.28 20.59 -22.74
C TYR A 181 20.62 21.99 -22.82
N ARG A 182 19.67 22.17 -23.76
CA ARG A 182 18.71 23.28 -23.77
C ARG A 182 17.37 22.77 -23.24
N PRO A 183 16.76 23.41 -22.23
CA PRO A 183 15.43 23.01 -21.76
C PRO A 183 14.34 23.37 -22.78
N PRO A 184 13.25 22.60 -22.86
CA PRO A 184 12.11 22.88 -23.73
C PRO A 184 11.32 24.12 -23.27
N PRO A 185 10.59 24.80 -24.17
CA PRO A 185 9.82 25.99 -23.83
C PRO A 185 8.64 25.66 -22.91
N ILE A 186 8.44 26.52 -21.91
CA ILE A 186 7.35 26.45 -20.93
C ILE A 186 6.02 26.72 -21.66
N LEU A 187 5.16 25.70 -21.76
CA LEU A 187 3.77 25.88 -22.18
C LEU A 187 3.02 26.65 -21.08
N LYS A 188 2.47 27.81 -21.42
CA LYS A 188 1.65 28.64 -20.50
C LYS A 188 0.42 27.83 -20.04
N ALA A 189 0.21 27.78 -18.73
CA ALA A 189 -0.96 27.15 -18.13
C ALA A 189 -2.26 27.85 -18.60
N PRO A 190 -3.35 27.09 -18.86
CA PRO A 190 -4.64 27.69 -19.17
C PRO A 190 -5.22 28.43 -17.95
N PRO A 191 -6.04 29.48 -18.16
CA PRO A 191 -6.62 30.25 -17.07
C PRO A 191 -7.62 29.42 -16.25
N ILE A 192 -7.57 29.60 -14.94
CA ILE A 192 -8.46 28.96 -13.95
C ILE A 192 -9.89 29.50 -14.13
N PRO A 193 -10.92 28.65 -14.26
CA PRO A 193 -12.31 29.10 -14.31
C PRO A 193 -12.74 29.74 -12.99
N ARG A 194 -13.23 30.98 -13.04
CA ARG A 194 -13.89 31.63 -11.90
C ARG A 194 -15.28 31.02 -11.72
N TYR A 195 -15.49 30.23 -10.67
CA TYR A 195 -16.83 29.82 -10.27
C TYR A 195 -17.55 30.99 -9.59
N TYR A 196 -18.69 31.38 -10.15
CA TYR A 196 -19.62 32.37 -9.61
C TYR A 196 -20.15 31.93 -8.24
N THR A 197 -19.92 32.72 -7.20
CA THR A 197 -20.73 32.69 -5.98
C THR A 197 -22.06 33.39 -6.24
N ARG A 198 -23.14 32.62 -6.43
CA ARG A 198 -24.50 33.16 -6.28
C ARG A 198 -24.85 33.17 -4.80
N HIS A 199 -24.99 34.38 -4.25
CA HIS A 199 -25.75 34.60 -3.02
C HIS A 199 -27.22 34.27 -3.29
N SER A 200 -27.78 33.40 -2.44
CA SER A 200 -29.23 33.33 -2.23
C SER A 200 -29.48 33.55 -0.73
N ARG A 201 -29.78 34.81 -0.38
CA ARG A 201 -30.71 35.11 0.70
C ARG A 201 -32.09 34.70 0.18
N PHE A 202 -32.89 34.00 0.98
CA PHE A 202 -34.33 34.25 1.12
C PHE A 202 -34.86 33.47 2.33
N TYR A 203 -35.44 34.24 3.25
CA TYR A 203 -36.35 33.98 4.38
C TYR A 203 -36.05 32.85 5.37
#